data_AF-A0A6S7I2K3-F1
#
_entry.id   AF-A0A6S7I2K3-F1
#
_cell.length_a   1.000
_cell.length_b   1.000
_cell.length_c   1.000
_cell.angle_alpha   90.00
_cell.angle_beta   90.00
_cell.angle_gamma   90.00
#
_symmetry.space_group_name_H-M   'P 1'
#
loop_
_entity.id
_entity.type
_entity.pdbx_description
1 polymer ?
#
loop_
_entity_poly.entity_id
_entity_poly.type
_entity_poly.pdbx_seq_one_letter_code
_entity_poly.pdbx_strand_id
1 'polypeptide(L)'
;MDEYCKLQSGEIFQDFDCVLNFAGEKSDRFYHIQVLKNHKGFHVWTRWGRNGTGGQSKLDGPLSQANAEKNFKKKFLEKTKNSWDKRLQFVAVKGKYTLVQKTDSSQISQAADSQ
;
A
#
# COMPACT_ATOMS: atom_id res chain seq x y z
N MET A 1 2.08 5.94 -9.52
CA MET A 1 1.98 6.64 -8.23
C MET A 1 0.50 6.72 -7.87
N ASP A 2 0.13 6.71 -6.59
CA ASP A 2 -1.26 6.93 -6.16
C ASP A 2 -1.79 8.24 -6.74
N GLU A 3 -3.01 8.21 -7.29
CA GLU A 3 -3.62 9.35 -8.01
C GLU A 3 -3.85 10.59 -7.12
N TYR A 4 -3.94 10.41 -5.80
CA TYR A 4 -4.10 11.50 -4.84
C TYR A 4 -2.77 12.07 -4.35
N CYS A 5 -1.63 11.51 -4.78
CA CYS A 5 -0.33 12.00 -4.37
C CYS A 5 -0.06 13.39 -4.97
N LYS A 6 0.17 14.39 -4.12
CA LYS A 6 0.44 15.79 -4.54
C LYS A 6 1.88 16.03 -5.01
N LEU A 7 2.72 15.00 -5.00
CA LEU A 7 4.10 15.15 -5.45
C LEU A 7 4.12 15.36 -6.96
N GLN A 8 4.59 16.54 -7.41
CA GLN A 8 4.57 16.93 -8.83
C GLN A 8 5.34 15.98 -9.75
N SER A 9 6.37 15.32 -9.24
CA SER A 9 7.16 14.34 -9.98
C SER A 9 7.75 13.28 -9.05
N GLY A 10 7.80 12.06 -9.56
CA GLY A 10 8.45 10.93 -8.93
C GLY A 10 7.95 9.61 -9.51
N GLU A 11 8.60 8.54 -9.09
CA GLU A 11 8.23 7.17 -9.45
C GLU A 11 8.14 6.32 -8.19
N ILE A 12 7.38 5.23 -8.27
CA ILE A 12 7.35 4.23 -7.20
C ILE A 12 8.73 3.57 -7.16
N PHE A 13 9.32 3.53 -5.97
CA PHE A 13 10.63 2.93 -5.79
C PHE A 13 10.51 1.40 -5.64
N GLN A 14 10.96 0.68 -6.66
CA GLN A 14 10.96 -0.80 -6.69
C GLN A 14 9.55 -1.38 -6.40
N ASP A 15 9.48 -2.35 -5.48
CA ASP A 15 8.25 -3.03 -5.09
C ASP A 15 7.56 -2.36 -3.89
N PHE A 16 8.08 -1.26 -3.34
CA PHE A 16 7.58 -0.60 -2.13
C PHE A 16 6.27 0.18 -2.39
N ASP A 17 5.23 -0.57 -2.72
CA ASP A 17 3.88 -0.10 -3.00
C ASP A 17 2.88 -1.17 -2.56
N CYS A 18 2.00 -0.83 -1.61
CA CYS A 18 0.95 -1.74 -1.18
C CYS A 18 -0.36 -1.04 -0.82
N VAL A 19 -1.46 -1.68 -1.21
CA VAL A 19 -2.81 -1.35 -0.74
C VAL A 19 -3.22 -2.41 0.27
N LEU A 20 -3.71 -1.95 1.40
CA LEU A 20 -4.21 -2.79 2.48
C LEU A 20 -5.71 -2.55 2.65
N ASN A 21 -6.48 -3.61 2.91
CA ASN A 21 -7.90 -3.51 3.21
C ASN A 21 -8.19 -3.98 4.64
N PHE A 22 -9.12 -3.32 5.31
CA PHE A 22 -9.71 -3.79 6.55
C PHE A 22 -11.20 -3.97 6.32
N ALA A 23 -11.63 -5.22 6.19
CA ALA A 23 -13.04 -5.60 6.12
C ALA A 23 -13.48 -6.10 7.50
N GLY A 24 -13.97 -5.18 8.34
CA GLY A 24 -14.66 -5.53 9.58
C GLY A 24 -16.17 -5.37 9.42
N GLU A 25 -16.96 -6.04 10.27
CA GLU A 25 -18.43 -6.08 10.19
C GLU A 25 -19.13 -4.71 9.99
N LYS A 26 -18.52 -3.62 10.50
CA LYS A 26 -19.09 -2.25 10.45
C LYS A 26 -18.18 -1.22 9.80
N SER A 27 -17.01 -1.63 9.30
CA SER A 27 -16.01 -0.70 8.80
C SER A 27 -15.20 -1.33 7.69
N ASP A 28 -15.30 -0.70 6.52
CA ASP A 28 -14.49 -0.99 5.35
C ASP A 28 -13.52 0.17 5.10
N ARG A 29 -12.22 -0.11 5.22
CA ARG A 29 -11.17 0.91 5.21
C ARG A 29 -9.97 0.47 4.40
N PHE A 30 -9.36 1.39 3.68
CA PHE A 30 -8.09 1.17 3.02
C PHE A 30 -6.93 1.84 3.74
N TYR A 31 -5.73 1.33 3.47
CA TYR A 31 -4.47 1.98 3.76
C TYR A 31 -3.50 1.75 2.60
N HIS A 32 -3.08 2.81 1.91
CA HIS A 32 -2.12 2.79 0.82
C HIS A 32 -0.78 3.32 1.34
N ILE A 33 0.32 2.63 1.03
CA ILE A 33 1.69 3.03 1.41
C ILE A 33 2.55 2.90 0.16
N GLN A 34 3.33 3.95 -0.16
CA GLN A 34 4.28 3.95 -1.27
C GLN A 34 5.60 4.60 -0.85
N VAL A 35 6.73 4.03 -1.26
CA VAL A 35 8.00 4.77 -1.32
C VAL A 35 8.13 5.37 -2.71
N LEU A 36 8.38 6.67 -2.76
CA LEU A 36 8.52 7.44 -3.99
C LEU A 36 9.94 7.99 -4.10
N LYS A 37 10.50 7.99 -5.31
CA LYS A 37 11.81 8.58 -5.61
C LYS A 37 11.66 9.71 -6.62
N ASN A 38 12.34 10.83 -6.37
CA ASN A 38 12.52 11.90 -7.35
C ASN A 38 13.92 12.53 -7.21
N HIS A 39 14.18 13.60 -7.96
CA HIS A 39 15.46 14.31 -7.94
C HIS A 39 15.84 14.91 -6.56
N LYS A 40 14.86 15.11 -5.66
CA LYS A 40 15.08 15.63 -4.30
C LYS A 40 15.36 14.52 -3.28
N GLY A 41 15.19 13.26 -3.65
CA GLY A 41 15.39 12.10 -2.79
C GLY A 41 14.15 11.22 -2.65
N PHE A 42 14.03 10.55 -1.51
CA PHE A 42 12.97 9.58 -1.25
C PHE A 42 11.87 10.15 -0.38
N HIS A 43 10.64 9.73 -0.62
CA HIS A 43 9.46 10.15 0.13
C HIS A 43 8.62 8.93 0.47
N VAL A 44 7.89 8.98 1.58
CA VAL A 44 6.89 7.95 1.93
C VAL A 44 5.52 8.57 1.83
N TRP A 45 4.74 8.12 0.86
CA TRP A 45 3.34 8.48 0.71
C TRP A 45 2.47 7.50 1.47
N THR A 46 1.54 8.03 2.25
CA THR A 46 0.50 7.24 2.92
C THR A 46 -0.87 7.86 2.70
N ARG A 47 -1.86 7.04 2.38
CA ARG A 47 -3.27 7.47 2.25
C ARG A 47 -4.18 6.46 2.93
N TRP A 48 -5.20 6.92 3.64
CA TRP A 48 -6.10 6.04 4.38
C TRP A 48 -7.49 6.65 4.51
N GLY A 49 -8.50 5.80 4.60
CA GLY A 49 -9.87 6.27 4.70
C GLY A 49 -10.87 5.12 4.61
N ARG A 50 -12.14 5.48 4.44
CA ARG A 50 -13.19 4.51 4.06
C ARG A 50 -13.07 4.21 2.58
N ASN A 51 -13.33 2.98 2.17
CA ASN A 51 -13.35 2.62 0.75
C ASN A 51 -14.37 3.47 -0.01
N GLY A 52 -14.04 3.83 -1.25
CA GLY A 52 -14.85 4.75 -2.08
C GLY A 52 -14.68 6.23 -1.75
N THR A 53 -13.79 6.60 -0.82
CA THR A 53 -13.49 8.01 -0.49
C THR A 53 -12.04 8.37 -0.81
N GLY A 54 -11.76 9.66 -0.99
CA GLY A 54 -10.38 10.14 -1.15
C GLY A 54 -9.51 9.91 0.10
N GLY A 55 -10.12 9.90 1.28
CA GLY A 55 -9.44 9.68 2.55
C GLY A 55 -8.56 10.86 3.00
N GLN A 56 -7.72 10.59 4.00
CA GLN A 56 -6.64 11.46 4.44
C GLN A 56 -5.31 10.96 3.89
N SER A 57 -4.33 11.84 3.81
CA SER A 57 -3.00 11.49 3.32
C SER A 57 -1.88 12.21 4.05
N LYS A 58 -0.68 11.66 3.93
CA LYS A 58 0.56 12.23 4.45
C LYS A 58 1.71 11.87 3.51
N LEU A 59 2.53 12.86 3.21
CA LEU A 59 3.79 12.72 2.49
C LEU A 59 4.93 13.04 3.43
N ASP A 60 5.77 12.06 3.76
CA ASP A 60 6.96 12.23 4.58
C ASP A 60 8.22 12.31 3.70
N GLY A 61 9.07 13.30 3.93
CA GLY A 61 10.36 13.47 3.25
C GLY A 61 10.66 14.91 2.82
N PRO A 62 11.79 15.14 2.14
CA PRO A 62 12.72 14.14 1.61
C PRO A 62 13.47 13.33 2.69
N LEU A 63 13.82 12.08 2.39
CA LEU A 63 14.55 11.14 3.25
C LEU A 63 15.69 10.46 2.46
N SER A 64 16.62 9.84 3.19
CA SER A 64 17.48 8.81 2.61
C SER A 64 16.66 7.57 2.22
N GLN A 65 17.17 6.80 1.25
CA GLN A 65 16.56 5.53 0.84
C GLN A 65 16.30 4.61 2.04
N ALA A 66 17.31 4.39 2.88
CA ALA A 66 17.22 3.52 4.05
C ALA A 66 16.13 3.97 5.05
N ASN A 67 15.97 5.28 5.27
CA ASN A 67 14.92 5.78 6.15
C ASN A 67 13.52 5.66 5.54
N ALA A 68 13.38 5.88 4.23
CA ALA A 68 12.11 5.70 3.53
C ALA A 68 11.64 4.24 3.55
N GLU A 69 12.53 3.29 3.23
CA GLU A 69 12.26 1.86 3.33
C GLU A 69 11.89 1.46 4.76
N LYS A 70 12.66 1.91 5.77
CA LYS A 70 12.37 1.65 7.18
C LYS A 70 10.98 2.15 7.58
N ASN A 71 10.60 3.36 7.17
CA ASN A 71 9.31 3.93 7.48
C ASN A 71 8.16 3.16 6.83
N PHE A 72 8.31 2.77 5.56
CA PHE A 72 7.37 1.91 4.86
C PHE A 72 7.19 0.57 5.60
N LYS A 73 8.29 -0.15 5.85
CA LYS A 73 8.27 -1.48 6.49
C LYS A 73 7.67 -1.41 7.90
N LYS A 74 8.00 -0.37 8.67
CA LYS A 74 7.42 -0.12 10.00
C LYS A 74 5.90 0.07 9.91
N LYS A 75 5.42 0.87 8.96
CA LYS A 75 3.98 1.13 8.81
C LYS A 75 3.23 -0.13 8.36
N PHE A 76 3.77 -0.87 7.40
CA PHE A 76 3.23 -2.15 6.97
C PHE A 76 3.09 -3.10 8.16
N LEU A 77 4.18 -3.32 8.92
CA LEU A 77 4.18 -4.18 10.11
C LEU A 77 3.17 -3.75 11.18
N GLU A 78 3.03 -2.45 11.43
CA GLU A 78 2.06 -1.92 12.39
C GLU A 78 0.61 -2.26 12.00
N LYS A 79 0.27 -2.15 10.71
CA LYS A 79 -1.09 -2.34 10.19
C LYS A 79 -1.46 -3.80 9.97
N THR A 80 -0.49 -4.65 9.63
CA THR A 80 -0.73 -6.04 9.22
C THR A 80 -0.20 -7.09 10.21
N LYS A 81 0.73 -6.71 11.10
CA LYS A 81 1.53 -7.65 11.91
C LYS A 81 2.41 -8.62 11.10
N ASN A 82 2.66 -8.31 9.82
CA ASN A 82 3.53 -9.07 8.94
C ASN A 82 4.78 -8.24 8.56
N SER A 83 5.93 -8.90 8.35
CA SER A 83 7.11 -8.21 7.79
C SER A 83 6.94 -8.03 6.28
N TRP A 84 7.32 -6.87 5.76
CA TRP A 84 7.31 -6.60 4.31
C TRP A 84 8.22 -7.57 3.53
N ASP A 85 9.35 -7.94 4.12
CA ASP A 85 10.34 -8.82 3.48
C ASP A 85 9.84 -10.26 3.35
N LYS A 86 8.77 -10.61 4.08
CA LYS A 86 8.08 -11.92 4.01
C LYS A 86 6.64 -11.79 3.51
N ARG A 87 6.31 -10.73 2.78
CA ARG A 87 4.94 -10.44 2.31
C ARG A 87 4.32 -11.53 1.42
N LEU A 88 5.14 -12.36 0.76
CA LEU A 88 4.63 -13.51 -0.02
C LEU A 88 4.06 -14.62 0.88
N GLN A 89 4.45 -14.64 2.16
CA GLN A 89 3.94 -15.56 3.19
C GLN A 89 2.93 -14.85 4.11
N PHE A 90 2.16 -13.91 3.56
CA PHE A 90 1.24 -13.08 4.35
C PHE A 90 0.23 -13.93 5.11
N VAL A 91 0.10 -13.70 6.41
CA VAL A 91 -0.92 -14.32 7.25
C VAL A 91 -1.89 -13.25 7.74
N ALA A 92 -3.17 -13.41 7.41
CA ALA A 92 -4.22 -12.50 7.90
C ALA A 92 -4.33 -12.60 9.42
N VAL A 93 -4.33 -11.45 10.10
CA VAL A 93 -4.47 -11.37 11.55
C VAL A 93 -5.80 -10.75 11.90
N LYS A 94 -6.57 -11.40 12.79
CA LYS A 94 -7.87 -10.89 13.25
C LYS A 94 -7.72 -9.47 13.79
N GLY A 95 -8.57 -8.55 13.32
CA GLY A 95 -8.54 -7.14 13.72
C GLY A 95 -7.40 -6.32 13.11
N LYS A 96 -6.73 -6.83 12.06
CA LYS A 96 -5.68 -6.12 11.31
C LYS A 96 -6.04 -6.02 9.82
N TYR A 97 -5.28 -5.18 9.12
CA TYR A 97 -5.45 -5.03 7.69
C TYR A 97 -4.87 -6.25 6.96
N THR A 98 -5.51 -6.63 5.85
CA THR A 98 -5.04 -7.64 4.90
C THR A 98 -4.38 -6.97 3.69
N LEU A 99 -3.38 -7.63 3.11
CA LEU A 99 -2.73 -7.16 1.90
C LEU A 99 -3.64 -7.44 0.69
N VAL A 100 -3.95 -6.40 -0.09
CA VAL A 100 -4.64 -6.55 -1.37
C VAL A 100 -3.60 -6.95 -2.41
N GLN A 101 -3.76 -8.14 -2.99
CA GLN A 101 -2.93 -8.55 -4.11
C GLN A 101 -3.32 -7.72 -5.34
N LYS A 102 -2.33 -7.13 -5.99
CA LYS A 102 -2.53 -6.60 -7.33
C LYS A 102 -2.60 -7.80 -8.26
N THR A 103 -3.81 -8.22 -8.62
CA THR A 103 -3.98 -9.10 -9.78
C THR A 103 -3.62 -8.26 -11.00
N ASP A 104 -2.57 -8.64 -11.73
CA ASP A 104 -2.41 -8.14 -13.09
C ASP A 104 -3.70 -8.50 -13.82
N SER A 105 -4.39 -7.48 -14.34
CA SER A 105 -5.69 -7.61 -15.02
C SER A 105 -5.64 -8.42 -16.32
N SER A 106 -4.53 -9.09 -16.62
CA SER A 106 -4.31 -10.00 -17.74
C SER A 106 -4.75 -11.45 -17.48
N GLN A 107 -5.28 -11.80 -16.30
CA GLN A 107 -5.76 -13.18 -16.00
C GLN A 107 -7.19 -13.29 -15.47
N ILE A 108 -8.00 -12.24 -15.56
CA ILE A 108 -9.45 -12.33 -15.26
C ILE A 108 -10.24 -12.38 -16.57
N SER A 109 -10.08 -13.47 -17.33
CA SER A 109 -10.93 -13.76 -18.49
C SER A 109 -11.04 -15.27 -18.78
N GLN A 110 -11.10 -16.11 -17.75
CA GLN A 110 -11.44 -17.53 -17.91
C GLN A 110 -11.94 -18.15 -16.60
N ALA A 111 -13.10 -17.71 -16.12
CA ALA A 111 -13.92 -18.44 -15.15
C ALA A 111 -15.37 -17.92 -15.17
N ALA A 112 -15.98 -17.90 -16.35
CA ALA A 112 -17.42 -17.67 -16.50
C ALA A 112 -17.88 -18.29 -17.83
N ASP A 113 -17.68 -19.60 -17.99
CA ASP A 113 -18.55 -20.47 -18.79
C ASP A 113 -18.02 -21.89 -18.72
N SER A 114 -18.72 -22.75 -17.99
CA SER A 114 -18.81 -24.21 -18.22
C SER A 114 -19.91 -24.76 -17.32
N GLN A 115 -21.12 -24.78 -17.90
CA GLN A 115 -22.20 -25.77 -17.81
C GLN A 115 -22.63 -26.31 -16.44
#